data_AF-A0A935HBZ0-F1
#
_entry.id   AF-A0A935HBZ0-F1
#
_cell.length_a   1.000
_cell.length_b   1.000
_cell.length_c   1.000
_cell.angle_alpha   90.00
_cell.angle_beta   90.00
_cell.angle_gamma   90.00
#
_symmetry.space_group_name_H-M   'P 1'
#
loop_
_entity.id
_entity.type
_entity.pdbx_description
1 polymer ?
#
loop_
_entity_poly.entity_id
_entity_poly.type
_entity_poly.pdbx_seq_one_letter_code
_entity_poly.pdbx_strand_id
1 'polypeptide(L)'
;MKKDALRQIVQEIRVPYVLHFTQAQNLPSIMSKGIFPVSRSSELPVLPKVNDLLRLDGHEDGVSASIGFPNCQMFYKYRITDPTTDWVVLVMNPRILWEKDCAFCKHNAADSRISSRSLEELKGPDSLKGLLLNLRDSPRARTSA
;
A
#
# COMPACT_ATOMS: atom_id res chain seq x y z
N MET A 1 -1.80 -23.25 3.21
CA MET A 1 -1.86 -23.25 1.72
C MET A 1 -1.73 -21.84 1.13
N LYS A 2 -2.76 -20.97 1.15
CA LYS A 2 -2.67 -19.60 0.55
C LYS A 2 -1.55 -18.75 1.17
N LYS A 3 -1.49 -18.70 2.50
CA LYS A 3 -0.45 -17.98 3.26
C LYS A 3 0.98 -18.46 2.93
N ASP A 4 1.19 -19.77 2.86
CA ASP A 4 2.50 -20.35 2.57
C ASP A 4 2.97 -20.03 1.15
N ALA A 5 2.06 -20.09 0.18
CA ALA A 5 2.34 -19.71 -1.21
C ALA A 5 2.71 -18.22 -1.33
N LEU A 6 1.97 -17.33 -0.66
CA LEU A 6 2.31 -15.90 -0.62
C LEU A 6 3.68 -15.66 0.02
N ARG A 7 3.95 -16.29 1.15
CA ARG A 7 5.25 -16.20 1.83
C ARG A 7 6.39 -16.65 0.91
N GLN A 8 6.23 -17.80 0.24
CA GLN A 8 7.22 -18.33 -0.68
C GLN A 8 7.52 -17.35 -1.83
N ILE A 9 6.49 -16.81 -2.48
CA ILE A 9 6.66 -15.81 -3.55
C ILE A 9 7.40 -14.58 -3.05
N VAL A 10 7.01 -14.04 -1.89
CA VAL A 10 7.65 -12.85 -1.32
C VAL A 10 9.13 -13.09 -1.01
N GLN A 11 9.47 -14.27 -0.49
CA GLN A 11 10.85 -14.66 -0.17
C GLN A 11 11.68 -14.91 -1.44
N GLU A 12 11.13 -15.61 -2.45
CA GLU A 12 11.80 -15.89 -3.73
C GLU A 12 12.08 -14.61 -4.53
N ILE A 13 11.16 -13.65 -4.50
CA ILE A 13 11.31 -12.35 -5.16
C ILE A 13 12.21 -11.41 -4.35
N ARG A 14 12.45 -11.71 -3.07
CA ARG A 14 13.17 -10.84 -2.13
C ARG A 14 12.57 -9.44 -2.07
N VAL A 15 11.25 -9.36 -1.85
CA VAL A 15 10.56 -8.08 -1.67
C VAL A 15 11.26 -7.28 -0.58
N PRO A 16 11.76 -6.07 -0.86
CA PRO A 16 12.62 -5.36 0.08
C PRO A 16 11.81 -4.77 1.25
N TYR A 17 10.68 -4.13 0.94
CA TYR A 17 9.81 -3.48 1.92
C TYR A 17 8.45 -3.12 1.32
N VAL A 18 7.48 -2.89 2.20
CA VAL A 18 6.17 -2.31 1.86
C VAL A 18 6.14 -0.87 2.36
N LEU A 19 5.61 0.04 1.55
CA LEU A 19 5.62 1.48 1.81
C LEU A 19 4.21 2.03 1.93
N HIS A 20 4.01 2.93 2.88
CA HIS A 20 2.80 3.75 2.97
C HIS A 20 3.21 5.20 3.18
N PHE A 21 2.80 6.09 2.27
CA PHE A 21 3.03 7.52 2.44
C PHE A 21 1.81 8.16 3.12
N THR A 22 2.06 9.09 4.03
CA THR A 22 1.03 9.79 4.79
C THR A 22 1.54 11.16 5.21
N GLN A 23 0.65 12.03 5.69
CA GLN A 23 1.05 13.32 6.26
C GLN A 23 1.74 13.10 7.61
N ALA A 24 2.80 13.84 7.89
CA ALA A 24 3.58 13.70 9.13
C ALA A 24 2.71 13.87 10.39
N GLN A 25 1.67 14.71 10.31
CA GLN A 25 0.70 14.93 11.40
C GLN A 25 -0.03 13.65 11.84
N ASN A 26 -0.10 12.63 10.97
CA ASN A 26 -0.73 11.34 11.30
C ASN A 26 0.19 10.44 12.15
N LEU A 27 1.49 10.74 12.26
CA LEU A 27 2.47 9.88 12.94
C LEU A 27 2.10 9.55 14.39
N PRO A 28 1.67 10.49 15.26
CA PRO A 28 1.36 10.15 16.65
C PRO A 28 0.23 9.11 16.77
N SER A 29 -0.80 9.23 15.92
CA SER A 29 -1.90 8.27 15.88
C SER A 29 -1.43 6.91 15.33
N ILE A 30 -0.64 6.93 14.26
CA ILE A 30 -0.09 5.70 13.66
C ILE A 30 0.83 4.95 14.63
N MET A 31 1.67 5.65 15.39
CA MET A 31 2.59 5.02 16.35
C MET A 31 1.85 4.41 17.55
N SER A 32 0.69 4.96 17.92
CA SER A 32 -0.10 4.48 19.05
C SER A 32 -1.16 3.42 18.69
N LYS A 33 -1.71 3.47 17.48
CA LYS A 33 -2.85 2.62 17.05
C LYS A 33 -2.56 1.80 15.79
N GLY A 34 -1.48 2.08 15.07
CA GLY A 34 -1.22 1.53 13.74
C GLY A 34 -1.91 2.33 12.64
N ILE A 35 -1.77 1.87 11.40
CA ILE A 35 -2.42 2.52 10.25
C ILE A 35 -3.88 2.05 10.19
N PHE A 36 -4.80 2.99 10.34
CA PHE A 36 -6.24 2.73 10.35
C PHE A 36 -6.87 2.99 8.98
N PRO A 37 -7.84 2.15 8.55
CA PRO A 37 -8.65 2.44 7.39
C PRO A 37 -9.56 3.65 7.66
N VAL A 38 -9.90 4.38 6.59
CA VAL A 38 -10.70 5.62 6.69
C VAL A 38 -12.09 5.33 7.24
N SER A 39 -12.68 4.18 6.92
CA SER A 39 -14.00 3.77 7.45
C SER A 39 -14.03 3.63 8.98
N ARG A 40 -12.86 3.50 9.63
CA ARG A 40 -12.72 3.38 11.09
C ARG A 40 -12.08 4.61 11.72
N SER A 41 -12.03 5.73 11.02
CA SER A 41 -11.39 6.95 11.53
C SER A 41 -12.06 7.53 12.78
N SER A 42 -13.35 7.25 12.98
CA SER A 42 -14.11 7.64 14.18
C SER A 42 -13.63 6.97 15.47
N GLU A 43 -12.88 5.88 15.36
CA GLU A 43 -12.27 5.19 16.52
C GLU A 43 -10.99 5.87 17.01
N LEU A 44 -10.46 6.84 16.25
CA LEU A 44 -9.25 7.56 16.60
C LEU A 44 -9.60 8.80 17.45
N PRO A 45 -8.78 9.14 18.45
CA PRO A 45 -8.99 10.33 19.27
C PRO A 45 -8.86 11.63 18.46
N VAL A 46 -8.13 11.59 17.35
CA VAL A 46 -7.95 12.69 16.41
C VAL A 46 -8.15 12.12 15.00
N LEU A 47 -9.01 12.78 14.21
CA LEU A 47 -9.26 12.38 12.83
C LEU A 47 -7.98 12.47 12.00
N PRO A 48 -7.62 11.41 11.24
CA PRO A 48 -6.45 11.43 10.39
C PRO A 48 -6.66 12.38 9.22
N LYS A 49 -5.57 12.98 8.74
CA LYS A 49 -5.57 13.71 7.48
C LYS A 49 -5.58 12.73 6.32
N VAL A 50 -6.67 12.73 5.56
CA VAL A 50 -6.90 11.85 4.41
C VAL A 50 -6.54 12.59 3.12
N ASN A 51 -5.71 11.97 2.29
CA ASN A 51 -5.24 12.57 1.04
C ASN A 51 -6.18 12.25 -0.13
N ASP A 52 -6.67 11.01 -0.18
CA ASP A 52 -7.59 10.53 -1.21
C ASP A 52 -9.01 10.51 -0.67
N LEU A 53 -9.73 11.61 -0.88
CA LEU A 53 -11.13 11.75 -0.47
C LEU A 53 -12.09 11.06 -1.44
N LEU A 54 -11.67 10.81 -2.68
CA LEU A 54 -12.55 10.23 -3.70
C LEU A 54 -12.60 8.71 -3.60
N ARG A 55 -11.52 8.07 -3.12
CA ARG A 55 -11.42 6.61 -2.89
C ARG A 55 -12.12 5.83 -4.01
N LEU A 56 -11.72 6.10 -5.26
CA LEU A 56 -12.41 5.57 -6.44
C LEU A 56 -12.35 4.03 -6.55
N ASP A 57 -11.54 3.38 -5.72
CA ASP A 57 -11.51 1.93 -5.55
C ASP A 57 -12.66 1.36 -4.69
N GLY A 58 -13.38 2.21 -3.94
CA GLY A 58 -14.51 1.82 -3.08
C GLY A 58 -14.12 1.03 -1.82
N HIS A 59 -12.83 0.84 -1.54
CA HIS A 59 -12.35 -0.05 -0.47
C HIS A 59 -12.00 0.70 0.82
N GLU A 60 -12.98 1.39 1.42
CA GLU A 60 -12.76 2.27 2.58
C GLU A 60 -12.27 1.56 3.86
N ASP A 61 -12.48 0.24 3.94
CA ASP A 61 -12.03 -0.67 5.00
C ASP A 61 -10.57 -1.15 4.83
N GLY A 62 -9.94 -0.81 3.71
CA GLY A 62 -8.54 -1.13 3.40
C GLY A 62 -7.57 0.03 3.59
N VAL A 63 -6.29 -0.31 3.73
CA VAL A 63 -5.16 0.63 3.69
C VAL A 63 -4.37 0.39 2.41
N SER A 64 -4.16 1.45 1.63
CA SER A 64 -3.32 1.41 0.44
C SER A 64 -1.84 1.43 0.80
N ALA A 65 -1.06 0.52 0.20
CA ALA A 65 0.38 0.46 0.33
C ALA A 65 1.05 0.10 -1.00
N SER A 66 2.33 0.43 -1.15
CA SER A 66 3.14 0.14 -2.34
C SER A 66 4.28 -0.82 -2.00
N ILE A 67 4.77 -1.60 -2.96
CA ILE A 67 5.89 -2.52 -2.75
C ILE A 67 7.14 -1.94 -3.42
N GLY A 68 8.25 -1.82 -2.68
CA GLY A 68 9.57 -1.39 -3.19
C GLY A 68 9.71 0.10 -3.57
N PHE A 69 8.66 0.75 -4.07
CA PHE A 69 8.65 2.19 -4.36
C PHE A 69 7.24 2.75 -4.11
N PRO A 70 7.07 3.97 -3.57
CA PRO A 70 5.74 4.53 -3.36
C PRO A 70 5.06 4.77 -4.71
N ASN A 71 3.72 4.86 -4.71
CA ASN A 71 2.97 5.37 -5.86
C ASN A 71 3.41 6.81 -6.16
N CYS A 72 4.44 6.95 -7.01
CA CYS A 72 5.17 8.20 -7.17
C CYS A 72 4.37 9.28 -7.88
N GLN A 73 3.48 8.92 -8.79
CA GLN A 73 2.59 9.86 -9.46
C GLN A 73 1.61 10.48 -8.45
N MET A 74 0.97 9.63 -7.63
CA MET A 74 0.05 10.08 -6.60
C MET A 74 0.77 10.85 -5.49
N PHE A 75 1.92 10.36 -5.04
CA PHE A 75 2.70 11.03 -4.00
C PHE A 75 3.26 12.38 -4.47
N TYR A 76 3.75 12.47 -5.70
CA TYR A 76 4.17 13.73 -6.29
C TYR A 76 3.01 14.73 -6.38
N LYS A 77 1.85 14.28 -6.91
CA LYS A 77 0.63 15.11 -7.01
C LYS A 77 0.29 15.76 -5.68
N TYR A 78 0.19 15.00 -4.60
CA TYR A 78 -0.19 15.58 -3.31
C TYR A 78 0.86 16.54 -2.73
N ARG A 79 2.15 16.26 -2.90
CA ARG A 79 3.21 17.15 -2.44
C ARG A 79 3.22 18.51 -3.16
N ILE A 80 2.84 18.54 -4.44
CA ILE A 80 2.78 19.80 -5.18
C ILE A 80 1.46 20.55 -4.98
N THR A 81 0.36 19.85 -4.68
CA THR A 81 -0.95 20.48 -4.41
C THR A 81 -0.92 21.30 -3.13
N ASP A 82 -0.24 20.80 -2.09
CA ASP A 82 0.00 21.55 -0.86
C ASP A 82 1.47 21.40 -0.43
N PRO A 83 2.34 22.34 -0.85
CA PRO A 83 3.75 22.33 -0.50
C PRO A 83 4.04 22.57 0.98
N THR A 84 3.05 23.02 1.76
CA THR A 84 3.23 23.32 3.19
C THR A 84 3.04 22.09 4.07
N THR A 85 2.45 21.03 3.52
CA THR A 85 2.24 19.77 4.25
C THR A 85 3.55 18.97 4.28
N ASP A 86 3.97 18.58 5.49
CA ASP A 86 5.04 17.61 5.68
C ASP A 86 4.56 16.18 5.41
N TRP A 87 5.39 15.43 4.68
CA TRP A 87 5.09 14.05 4.29
C TRP A 87 6.13 13.08 4.82
N VAL A 88 5.65 11.88 5.16
CA VAL A 88 6.51 10.77 5.58
C VAL A 88 6.17 9.51 4.79
N VAL A 89 7.19 8.67 4.59
CA VAL A 89 7.06 7.35 3.98
C VAL A 89 7.39 6.32 5.05
N LEU A 90 6.38 5.56 5.47
CA LEU A 90 6.53 4.47 6.42
C LEU A 90 7.05 3.23 5.70
N VAL A 91 8.08 2.62 6.25
CA VAL A 91 8.66 1.36 5.78
C VAL A 91 8.16 0.23 6.68
N MET A 92 7.43 -0.71 6.09
CA MET A 92 6.83 -1.85 6.78
C MET A 92 7.47 -3.16 6.33
N ASN A 93 7.51 -4.11 7.26
CA ASN A 93 8.06 -5.43 7.01
C ASN A 93 7.24 -6.19 5.94
N PRO A 94 7.86 -6.78 4.90
CA PRO A 94 7.18 -7.59 3.88
C PRO A 94 6.30 -8.72 4.41
N ARG A 95 6.53 -9.18 5.65
CA ARG A 95 5.67 -10.18 6.34
C ARG A 95 4.19 -9.86 6.29
N ILE A 96 3.82 -8.58 6.27
CA ILE A 96 2.41 -8.16 6.21
C ILE A 96 1.69 -8.71 4.97
N LEU A 97 2.41 -8.96 3.87
CA LEU A 97 1.83 -9.46 2.61
C LEU A 97 1.26 -10.88 2.71
N TRP A 98 1.58 -11.64 3.78
CA TRP A 98 0.99 -12.95 4.03
C TRP A 98 0.45 -13.11 5.46
N GLU A 99 0.77 -12.20 6.37
CA GLU A 99 0.23 -12.17 7.73
C GLU A 99 -1.07 -11.39 7.87
N LYS A 100 -1.38 -10.51 6.90
CA LYS A 100 -2.61 -9.71 6.85
C LYS A 100 -3.46 -10.10 5.64
N ASP A 101 -4.74 -9.74 5.69
CA ASP A 101 -5.64 -9.90 4.56
C ASP A 101 -5.34 -8.80 3.53
N CYS A 102 -4.71 -9.17 2.42
CA CYS A 102 -4.20 -8.23 1.42
C CYS A 102 -4.72 -8.57 0.02
N ALA A 103 -5.20 -7.55 -0.69
CA ALA A 103 -5.47 -7.61 -2.12
C ALA A 103 -4.27 -7.03 -2.90
N PHE A 104 -3.89 -7.68 -3.99
CA PHE A 104 -2.71 -7.33 -4.78
C PHE A 104 -3.12 -6.78 -6.15
N CYS A 105 -2.88 -5.48 -6.35
CA CYS A 105 -3.30 -4.76 -7.54
C CYS A 105 -2.10 -4.50 -8.46
N LYS A 106 -2.04 -5.18 -9.62
CA LYS A 106 -0.96 -4.97 -10.62
C LYS A 106 -0.91 -3.53 -11.15
N HIS A 107 -2.07 -2.89 -11.23
CA HIS A 107 -2.23 -1.48 -11.54
C HIS A 107 -2.81 -0.75 -10.33
N ASN A 108 -3.08 0.55 -10.44
CA ASN A 108 -3.75 1.31 -9.39
C ASN A 108 -5.08 0.62 -9.00
N ALA A 109 -5.45 0.61 -7.72
CA ALA A 109 -6.69 -0.03 -7.26
C ALA A 109 -7.95 0.55 -7.91
N ALA A 110 -7.93 1.85 -8.25
CA ALA A 110 -9.01 2.52 -8.96
C ALA A 110 -9.01 2.28 -10.48
N ASP A 111 -8.00 1.59 -11.03
CA ASP A 111 -7.94 1.27 -12.46
C ASP A 111 -9.04 0.26 -12.80
N SER A 112 -9.76 0.46 -13.91
CA SER A 112 -10.87 -0.40 -14.29
C SER A 112 -10.47 -1.87 -14.48
N ARG A 113 -9.20 -2.16 -14.83
CA ARG A 113 -8.66 -3.53 -14.92
C ARG A 113 -8.51 -4.21 -13.55
N ILE A 114 -8.57 -3.44 -12.47
CA ILE A 114 -8.49 -3.90 -11.09
C ILE A 114 -9.86 -3.82 -10.42
N SER A 115 -10.53 -2.66 -10.46
CA SER A 115 -11.81 -2.43 -9.77
C SER A 115 -12.98 -3.27 -10.30
N SER A 116 -12.87 -3.83 -11.50
CA SER A 116 -13.83 -4.80 -12.06
C SER A 116 -13.61 -6.25 -11.59
N ARG A 117 -12.49 -6.54 -10.92
CA ARG A 117 -12.17 -7.89 -10.43
C ARG A 117 -12.72 -8.09 -9.02
N SER A 118 -13.04 -9.32 -8.66
CA SER A 118 -13.48 -9.62 -7.30
C SER A 118 -12.33 -9.53 -6.31
N LEU A 119 -12.63 -9.15 -5.07
CA LEU A 119 -11.62 -9.03 -4.02
C LEU A 119 -10.90 -10.37 -3.74
N GLU A 120 -11.62 -11.50 -3.83
CA GLU A 120 -11.03 -12.83 -3.63
C GLU A 120 -10.01 -13.20 -4.70
N GLU A 121 -10.22 -12.80 -5.96
CA GLU A 121 -9.23 -12.96 -7.03
C GLU A 121 -7.98 -12.11 -6.77
N LEU A 122 -8.15 -10.89 -6.25
CA LEU A 122 -7.04 -9.99 -5.96
C LEU A 122 -6.19 -10.45 -4.78
N LYS A 123 -6.77 -11.21 -3.83
CA LYS A 123 -6.04 -11.78 -2.68
C LYS A 123 -5.17 -13.00 -3.03
N GLY A 124 -5.20 -13.46 -4.28
CA GLY A 124 -4.54 -14.70 -4.71
C GLY A 124 -3.02 -14.57 -4.97
N PRO A 125 -2.28 -15.69 -4.94
CA PRO A 125 -0.86 -15.74 -5.30
C PRO A 125 -0.55 -15.22 -6.72
N ASP A 126 -1.44 -15.46 -7.69
CA ASP A 126 -1.24 -15.00 -9.07
C ASP A 126 -1.35 -13.48 -9.21
N SER A 127 -2.26 -12.86 -8.44
CA SER A 127 -2.37 -11.41 -8.36
C SER A 127 -1.13 -10.78 -7.72
N LEU A 128 -0.57 -11.42 -6.67
CA LEU A 128 0.72 -11.02 -6.10
C LEU A 128 1.85 -11.11 -7.14
N LYS A 129 2.00 -12.26 -7.82
CA LYS A 129 3.02 -12.42 -8.88
C LYS A 129 2.88 -11.33 -9.95
N GLY A 130 1.65 -11.06 -10.39
CA GLY A 130 1.34 -10.02 -11.37
C GLY A 130 1.78 -8.63 -10.95
N LEU A 131 1.56 -8.25 -9.68
CA LEU A 131 2.06 -7.01 -9.09
C LEU A 131 3.59 -6.97 -9.02
N LEU A 132 4.24 -8.10 -8.71
CA LEU A 132 5.69 -8.17 -8.54
C LEU A 132 6.48 -8.27 -9.85
N LEU A 133 5.84 -8.52 -11.01
CA LEU A 133 6.52 -8.63 -12.31
C LEU A 133 7.43 -7.42 -12.59
N ASN A 134 6.98 -6.21 -12.27
CA ASN A 134 7.73 -4.98 -12.54
C ASN A 134 8.85 -4.71 -11.52
N LEU A 135 8.91 -5.43 -10.39
CA LEU A 135 9.95 -5.20 -9.37
C LEU A 135 11.31 -5.76 -9.76
N ARG A 136 11.34 -6.88 -10.52
CA ARG A 136 12.61 -7.48 -10.99
C ARG A 136 13.28 -6.63 -12.06
N ASP A 137 12.47 -6.01 -12.93
CA ASP A 137 12.97 -5.22 -14.07
C ASP A 137 13.16 -3.74 -13.74
N SER A 138 12.71 -3.29 -12.57
CA SER A 138 12.84 -1.88 -12.17
C SER A 138 14.29 -1.57 -11.78
N PRO A 139 14.96 -0.61 -12.45
CA PRO A 139 16.27 -0.09 -12.02
C PRO A 139 16.24 0.46 -10.58
N ARG A 140 15.04 0.77 -10.07
CA ARG A 140 14.79 1.40 -8.77
C ARG A 140 14.76 0.42 -7.60
N ALA A 141 14.74 -0.90 -7.86
CA ALA A 141 14.84 -1.93 -6.83
C ALA A 141 16.30 -2.23 -6.41
N ARG A 142 17.28 -1.62 -7.10
CA ARG A 142 18.72 -1.88 -6.93
C ARG A 142 19.47 -0.89 -6.03
N THR A 143 18.78 0.02 -5.35
CA THR A 143 19.44 0.90 -4.37
C THR A 143 19.38 0.30 -2.98
N SER A 144 20.30 -0.63 -2.74
CA SER A 144 20.91 -0.86 -1.43
C SER A 144 22.42 -0.72 -1.62
N ALA A 145 22.94 0.45 -1.26
CA ALA A 145 24.33 0.64 -0.89
C ALA A 145 24.32 1.12 0.57
#